data_AF-A0A3A5V5P7-F1
#
_entry.id   AF-A0A3A5V5P7-F1
#
_cell.length_a   1.000
_cell.length_b   1.000
_cell.length_c   1.000
_cell.angle_alpha   90.00
_cell.angle_beta   90.00
_cell.angle_gamma   90.00
#
_symmetry.space_group_name_H-M   'P 1'
#
loop_
_entity.id
_entity.type
_entity.pdbx_description
1 polymer ?
#
loop_
_entity_poly.entity_id
_entity_poly.type
_entity_poly.pdbx_seq_one_letter_code
_entity_poly.pdbx_strand_id
1 'polypeptide(L)'
;MFGAADPEQAISQLEAYHREGKGERVEVMASALVDQLMAKKGRDDNTQGILVKGLRILASVLNSRQKYKRARITIGLLHKHRNKHGKAVGHDLTAAAADYHLAGFIHANAGKKGAAKKAFLRCQKLQPGHLSAALDLAEQCGYNKLLSKLYPLAGPVISKNGSYILEIEGMPAADAKRVGVALGGEVESDIEKQIAAIMSGEQAANARLQAAVDSLIPTHDYHTYSTN
;
A
#
# COMPACT_ATOMS: atom_id res chain seq x y z
N MET A 1 -25.38 -23.21 -1.28
CA MET A 1 -24.75 -23.08 0.06
C MET A 1 -23.32 -23.57 -0.06
N PHE A 2 -22.31 -22.76 0.28
CA PHE A 2 -20.92 -23.20 0.34
C PHE A 2 -20.74 -24.05 1.61
N GLY A 3 -20.94 -25.36 1.50
CA GLY A 3 -20.75 -26.30 2.60
C GLY A 3 -19.26 -26.51 2.89
N ALA A 4 -18.90 -26.46 4.17
CA ALA A 4 -17.69 -27.06 4.75
C ALA A 4 -16.35 -26.81 4.04
N ALA A 5 -16.17 -25.71 3.32
CA ALA A 5 -14.85 -25.33 2.84
C ALA A 5 -13.98 -24.94 4.05
N ASP A 6 -12.81 -25.56 4.16
CA ASP A 6 -11.76 -25.14 5.08
C ASP A 6 -11.54 -23.63 4.92
N PRO A 7 -11.65 -22.82 6.00
CA PRO A 7 -11.49 -21.38 5.92
C PRO A 7 -10.19 -20.93 5.25
N GLU A 8 -9.12 -21.73 5.30
CA GLU A 8 -7.86 -21.43 4.60
C GLU A 8 -7.98 -21.58 3.07
N GLN A 9 -8.63 -22.66 2.62
CA GLN A 9 -8.92 -22.87 1.20
C GLN A 9 -9.87 -21.79 0.67
N ALA A 10 -10.85 -21.39 1.47
CA ALA A 10 -11.78 -20.32 1.12
C ALA A 10 -11.03 -18.98 0.92
N ILE A 11 -10.05 -18.65 1.76
CA ILE A 11 -9.23 -17.45 1.56
C ILE A 11 -8.39 -17.54 0.30
N SER A 12 -7.75 -18.68 0.05
CA SER A 12 -6.91 -18.86 -1.14
C SER A 12 -7.73 -18.65 -2.44
N GLN A 13 -8.96 -19.16 -2.48
CA GLN A 13 -9.89 -18.93 -3.57
C GLN A 13 -10.36 -17.48 -3.67
N LEU A 14 -10.62 -16.82 -2.54
CA LEU A 14 -11.00 -15.40 -2.51
C LEU A 14 -9.91 -14.51 -3.08
N GLU A 15 -8.65 -14.76 -2.74
CA GLU A 15 -7.52 -13.99 -3.28
C GLU A 15 -7.37 -14.18 -4.79
N ALA A 16 -7.54 -15.41 -5.29
CA ALA A 16 -7.54 -15.68 -6.73
C ALA A 16 -8.66 -14.92 -7.45
N TYR A 17 -9.90 -15.02 -6.96
CA TYR A 17 -11.03 -14.29 -7.55
C TYR A 17 -10.90 -12.76 -7.45
N HIS A 18 -10.25 -12.26 -6.40
CA HIS A 18 -9.95 -10.84 -6.28
C HIS A 18 -8.97 -10.37 -7.34
N ARG A 19 -7.91 -11.15 -7.61
CA ARG A 19 -6.94 -10.87 -8.70
C ARG A 19 -7.60 -10.96 -10.08
N GLU A 20 -8.55 -11.86 -10.27
CA GLU A 20 -9.30 -12.03 -11.52
C GLU A 20 -10.40 -10.97 -11.74
N GLY A 21 -10.57 -10.01 -10.82
CA GLY A 21 -11.57 -8.95 -10.96
C GLY A 21 -13.03 -9.42 -10.80
N LYS A 22 -13.27 -10.63 -10.28
CA LYS A 22 -14.62 -11.20 -10.08
C LYS A 22 -15.29 -10.65 -8.83
N GLY A 23 -15.39 -9.32 -8.72
CA GLY A 23 -15.77 -8.60 -7.50
C GLY A 23 -17.10 -9.03 -6.89
N GLU A 24 -18.08 -9.43 -7.70
CA GLU A 24 -19.36 -9.91 -7.18
C GLU A 24 -19.25 -11.24 -6.44
N ARG A 25 -18.52 -12.20 -7.02
CA ARG A 25 -18.27 -13.51 -6.43
C ARG A 25 -17.43 -13.36 -5.16
N VAL A 26 -16.42 -12.49 -5.20
CA VAL A 26 -15.59 -12.18 -4.02
C VAL A 26 -16.45 -11.59 -2.90
N GLU A 27 -17.35 -10.66 -3.19
CA GLU A 27 -18.22 -10.08 -2.15
C GLU A 27 -19.09 -11.14 -1.49
N VAL A 28 -19.77 -11.97 -2.27
CA VAL A 28 -20.69 -13.00 -1.75
C VAL A 28 -19.91 -14.01 -0.91
N MET A 29 -18.79 -14.51 -1.43
CA MET A 29 -17.98 -15.51 -0.76
C MET A 29 -17.30 -14.93 0.50
N ALA A 30 -16.77 -13.70 0.44
CA ALA A 30 -16.13 -13.07 1.60
C ALA A 30 -17.15 -12.71 2.68
N SER A 31 -18.37 -12.29 2.30
CA SER A 31 -19.46 -12.05 3.26
C SER A 31 -19.84 -13.34 3.97
N ALA A 32 -20.08 -14.42 3.23
CA ALA A 32 -20.43 -15.73 3.80
C ALA A 32 -19.33 -16.27 4.74
N LEU A 33 -18.06 -16.16 4.33
CA LEU A 33 -16.92 -16.58 5.17
C LEU A 33 -16.83 -15.75 6.45
N VAL A 34 -16.94 -14.43 6.35
CA VAL A 34 -16.90 -13.54 7.53
C VAL A 34 -18.06 -13.86 8.48
N ASP A 35 -19.27 -14.05 7.97
CA ASP A 35 -20.45 -14.36 8.80
C ASP A 35 -20.28 -15.71 9.52
N GLN A 36 -19.80 -16.74 8.81
CA GLN A 36 -19.49 -18.05 9.39
C GLN A 36 -18.43 -17.95 10.50
N LEU A 37 -17.34 -17.22 10.24
CA LEU A 37 -16.25 -17.07 11.20
C LEU A 37 -16.69 -16.24 12.40
N MET A 38 -17.49 -15.19 12.20
CA MET A 38 -18.03 -14.36 13.27
C MET A 38 -18.94 -15.15 14.21
N ALA A 39 -19.75 -16.07 13.67
CA ALA A 39 -20.65 -16.94 14.43
C ALA A 39 -19.91 -18.02 15.26
N LYS A 40 -18.71 -18.45 14.85
CA LYS A 40 -17.92 -19.45 15.58
C LYS A 40 -17.47 -18.90 16.95
N LYS A 41 -17.94 -19.50 18.04
CA LYS A 41 -17.48 -19.21 19.41
C LYS A 41 -16.10 -19.83 19.65
N GLY A 42 -15.27 -19.20 20.49
CA GLY A 42 -13.97 -19.77 20.89
C GLY A 42 -12.96 -19.92 19.75
N ARG A 43 -12.87 -18.93 18.85
CA ARG A 43 -11.85 -18.93 17.77
C ARG A 43 -10.44 -18.96 18.35
N ASP A 44 -9.64 -19.90 17.87
CA ASP A 44 -8.19 -19.91 18.05
C ASP A 44 -7.53 -18.78 17.24
N ASP A 45 -6.22 -18.60 17.45
CA ASP A 45 -5.48 -17.51 16.82
C ASP A 45 -5.43 -17.64 15.29
N ASN A 46 -5.31 -18.86 14.76
CA ASN A 46 -5.32 -19.09 13.32
C ASN A 46 -6.67 -18.69 12.71
N THR A 47 -7.79 -19.19 13.25
CA THR A 47 -9.13 -18.83 12.77
C THR A 47 -9.37 -17.31 12.90
N GLN A 48 -8.85 -16.69 13.96
CA GLN A 48 -8.96 -15.24 14.16
C GLN A 48 -8.13 -14.46 13.13
N GLY A 49 -6.96 -14.97 12.71
CA GLY A 49 -6.16 -14.42 11.62
C GLY A 49 -6.84 -14.54 10.25
N ILE A 50 -7.47 -15.68 9.97
CA ILE A 50 -8.30 -15.89 8.76
C ILE A 50 -9.45 -14.89 8.73
N LEU A 51 -10.16 -14.68 9.84
CA LEU A 51 -11.23 -13.66 9.90
C LEU A 51 -10.71 -12.25 9.58
N VAL A 52 -9.52 -11.88 10.05
CA VAL A 52 -8.91 -10.57 9.73
C VAL A 52 -8.63 -10.44 8.24
N LYS A 53 -8.07 -11.47 7.60
CA LYS A 53 -7.85 -11.49 6.15
C LYS A 53 -9.17 -11.40 5.36
N GLY A 54 -10.19 -12.16 5.76
CA GLY A 54 -11.53 -12.12 5.14
C GLY A 54 -12.19 -10.75 5.24
N LEU A 55 -12.11 -10.09 6.41
CA LEU A 55 -12.62 -8.73 6.61
C LEU A 55 -11.88 -7.70 5.74
N ARG A 56 -10.58 -7.86 5.53
CA ARG A 56 -9.77 -6.99 4.65
C ARG A 56 -10.21 -7.09 3.19
N ILE A 57 -10.34 -8.32 2.68
CA ILE A 57 -10.82 -8.57 1.30
C ILE A 57 -12.25 -8.04 1.13
N LEU A 58 -13.13 -8.32 2.09
CA LEU A 58 -14.51 -7.85 2.05
C LEU A 58 -14.59 -6.32 2.05
N ALA A 59 -13.81 -5.62 2.89
CA ALA A 59 -13.78 -4.16 2.92
C ALA A 59 -13.30 -3.57 1.58
N SER A 60 -12.24 -4.15 0.99
CA SER A 60 -11.70 -3.74 -0.31
C SER A 60 -12.74 -3.89 -1.43
N VAL A 61 -13.37 -5.06 -1.53
CA VAL A 61 -14.36 -5.35 -2.58
C VAL A 61 -15.63 -4.53 -2.40
N LEU A 62 -16.09 -4.31 -1.17
CA LEU A 62 -17.23 -3.42 -0.93
C LEU A 62 -16.90 -1.98 -1.34
N ASN A 63 -15.66 -1.53 -1.16
CA ASN A 63 -15.24 -0.20 -1.59
C ASN A 63 -15.22 -0.09 -3.12
N SER A 64 -14.61 -1.05 -3.82
CA SER A 64 -14.55 -1.03 -5.29
C SER A 64 -15.93 -1.13 -5.94
N ARG A 65 -16.86 -1.84 -5.30
CA ARG A 65 -18.28 -1.92 -5.70
C ARG A 65 -19.13 -0.74 -5.24
N GLN A 66 -18.52 0.34 -4.76
CA GLN A 66 -19.19 1.57 -4.32
C GLN A 66 -20.19 1.39 -3.16
N LYS A 67 -20.10 0.27 -2.41
CA LYS A 67 -20.94 -0.03 -1.24
C LYS A 67 -20.35 0.61 0.02
N TYR A 68 -20.09 1.92 -0.02
CA TYR A 68 -19.29 2.63 0.97
C TYR A 68 -19.83 2.55 2.41
N LYS A 69 -21.16 2.54 2.60
CA LYS A 69 -21.77 2.38 3.93
C LYS A 69 -21.38 1.03 4.56
N ARG A 70 -21.47 -0.07 3.79
CA ARG A 70 -21.08 -1.40 4.26
C ARG A 70 -19.57 -1.49 4.43
N ALA A 71 -18.78 -0.98 3.49
CA ALA A 71 -17.32 -0.94 3.58
C ALA A 71 -16.83 -0.25 4.87
N ARG A 72 -17.47 0.85 5.26
CA ARG A 72 -17.18 1.58 6.52
C ARG A 72 -17.47 0.77 7.79
N ILE A 73 -18.51 -0.06 7.78
CA ILE A 73 -18.81 -0.94 8.91
C ILE A 73 -17.77 -2.07 8.96
N THR A 74 -17.50 -2.69 7.81
CA THR A 74 -16.53 -3.79 7.69
C THR A 74 -15.13 -3.37 8.10
N ILE A 75 -14.65 -2.17 7.71
CA ILE A 75 -13.33 -1.69 8.11
C ILE A 75 -13.24 -1.39 9.62
N GLY A 76 -14.34 -0.96 10.24
CA GLY A 76 -14.42 -0.81 11.70
C GLY A 76 -14.30 -2.16 12.42
N LEU A 77 -14.97 -3.19 11.90
CA LEU A 77 -14.83 -4.57 12.39
C LEU A 77 -13.40 -5.08 12.20
N LEU A 78 -12.80 -4.83 11.04
CA LEU A 78 -11.40 -5.21 10.76
C LEU A 78 -10.46 -4.67 11.83
N HIS A 79 -10.51 -3.38 12.14
CA HIS A 79 -9.66 -2.78 13.17
C HIS A 79 -9.85 -3.44 14.54
N LYS A 80 -11.10 -3.72 14.94
CA LYS A 80 -11.41 -4.39 16.21
C LYS A 80 -10.83 -5.81 16.25
N HIS A 81 -11.05 -6.60 15.21
CA HIS A 81 -10.60 -7.99 15.14
C HIS A 81 -9.09 -8.13 14.97
N ARG A 82 -8.46 -7.24 14.21
CA ARG A 82 -7.00 -7.16 14.11
C ARG A 82 -6.38 -6.81 15.45
N ASN A 83 -6.93 -5.83 16.18
CA ASN A 83 -6.38 -5.47 17.48
C ASN A 83 -6.52 -6.63 18.49
N LYS A 84 -7.63 -7.38 18.44
CA LYS A 84 -7.79 -8.59 19.24
C LYS A 84 -6.74 -9.65 18.87
N HIS A 85 -6.56 -9.91 17.57
CA HIS A 85 -5.58 -10.88 17.09
C HIS A 85 -4.15 -10.50 17.47
N GLY A 86 -3.77 -9.23 17.23
CA GLY A 86 -2.42 -8.76 17.53
C GLY A 86 -2.06 -8.74 19.01
N LYS A 87 -3.04 -8.71 19.92
CA LYS A 87 -2.79 -8.92 21.35
C LYS A 87 -2.39 -10.37 21.68
N ALA A 88 -2.84 -11.34 20.89
CA ALA A 88 -2.53 -12.75 21.09
C ALA A 88 -1.24 -13.17 20.38
N VAL A 89 -1.04 -12.74 19.13
CA VAL A 89 0.07 -13.21 18.28
C VAL A 89 1.15 -12.16 18.00
N GLY A 90 0.97 -10.92 18.48
CA GLY A 90 1.84 -9.78 18.16
C GLY A 90 1.27 -8.86 17.08
N HIS A 91 1.64 -7.58 17.16
CA HIS A 91 1.13 -6.56 16.25
C HIS A 91 1.96 -6.46 14.97
N ASP A 92 1.35 -6.80 13.84
CA ASP A 92 1.87 -6.48 12.50
C ASP A 92 1.54 -5.02 12.14
N LEU A 93 2.52 -4.14 12.30
CA LEU A 93 2.37 -2.70 12.05
C LEU A 93 2.20 -2.38 10.55
N THR A 94 2.84 -3.16 9.67
CA THR A 94 2.78 -2.97 8.22
C THR A 94 1.39 -3.34 7.70
N ALA A 95 0.87 -4.50 8.09
CA ALA A 95 -0.52 -4.87 7.74
C ALA A 95 -1.52 -3.90 8.37
N ALA A 96 -1.26 -3.40 9.58
CA ALA A 96 -2.11 -2.40 10.20
C ALA A 96 -2.10 -1.07 9.44
N ALA A 97 -0.94 -0.62 8.94
CA ALA A 97 -0.81 0.57 8.10
C ALA A 97 -1.64 0.43 6.81
N ALA A 98 -1.50 -0.70 6.11
CA ALA A 98 -2.28 -1.00 4.90
C ALA A 98 -3.81 -0.98 5.15
N ASP A 99 -4.29 -1.49 6.29
CA ASP A 99 -5.71 -1.41 6.65
C ASP A 99 -6.17 0.05 6.84
N TYR A 100 -5.35 0.89 7.49
CA TYR A 100 -5.67 2.30 7.67
C TYR A 100 -5.58 3.08 6.35
N HIS A 101 -4.71 2.66 5.44
CA HIS A 101 -4.67 3.18 4.07
C HIS A 101 -5.99 2.90 3.34
N LEU A 102 -6.46 1.65 3.37
CA LEU A 102 -7.77 1.25 2.83
C LEU A 102 -8.93 2.01 3.52
N ALA A 103 -8.86 2.19 4.84
CA ALA A 103 -9.84 2.98 5.58
C ALA A 103 -9.90 4.44 5.11
N GLY A 104 -8.74 5.02 4.76
CA GLY A 104 -8.62 6.34 4.14
C GLY A 104 -9.48 6.45 2.89
N PHE A 105 -9.28 5.55 1.93
CA PHE A 105 -10.08 5.49 0.70
C PHE A 105 -11.56 5.27 0.96
N ILE A 106 -11.92 4.31 1.82
CA ILE A 106 -13.31 4.01 2.15
C ILE A 106 -14.02 5.25 2.72
N HIS A 107 -13.34 6.02 3.58
CA HIS A 107 -13.90 7.25 4.14
C HIS A 107 -13.95 8.38 3.11
N ALA A 108 -12.94 8.53 2.26
CA ALA A 108 -12.90 9.55 1.22
C ALA A 108 -14.05 9.33 0.22
N ASN A 109 -14.19 8.12 -0.30
CA ASN A 109 -15.25 7.73 -1.22
C ASN A 109 -16.66 7.84 -0.60
N ALA A 110 -16.76 7.68 0.72
CA ALA A 110 -18.01 7.92 1.46
C ALA A 110 -18.31 9.41 1.73
N GLY A 111 -17.51 10.34 1.20
CA GLY A 111 -17.64 11.78 1.45
C GLY A 111 -17.22 12.23 2.85
N LYS A 112 -16.50 11.39 3.62
CA LYS A 112 -16.08 11.67 5.01
C LYS A 112 -14.60 12.08 5.06
N LYS A 113 -14.26 13.20 4.43
CA LYS A 113 -12.88 13.72 4.32
C LYS A 113 -12.13 13.82 5.66
N GLY A 114 -12.79 14.26 6.74
CA GLY A 114 -12.17 14.33 8.07
C GLY A 114 -11.77 12.97 8.64
N ALA A 115 -12.57 11.92 8.40
CA ALA A 115 -12.25 10.55 8.82
C ALA A 115 -11.17 9.94 7.91
N ALA A 116 -11.23 10.23 6.61
CA ALA A 116 -10.21 9.81 5.64
C ALA A 116 -8.83 10.35 6.02
N LYS A 117 -8.74 11.66 6.29
CA LYS A 117 -7.50 12.31 6.75
C LYS A 117 -6.93 11.63 7.99
N LYS A 118 -7.76 11.38 9.01
CA LYS A 118 -7.33 10.70 10.25
C LYS A 118 -6.79 9.29 9.98
N ALA A 119 -7.40 8.56 9.05
CA ALA A 119 -6.97 7.21 8.67
C ALA A 119 -5.62 7.23 7.94
N PHE A 120 -5.44 8.09 6.94
CA PHE A 120 -4.16 8.24 6.25
C PHE A 120 -3.03 8.71 7.19
N LEU A 121 -3.30 9.66 8.09
CA LEU A 121 -2.32 10.07 9.10
C LEU A 121 -1.99 8.93 10.07
N ARG A 122 -2.95 8.06 10.37
CA ARG A 122 -2.69 6.87 11.20
C ARG A 122 -1.83 5.85 10.45
N CYS A 123 -2.02 5.67 9.15
CA CYS A 123 -1.15 4.88 8.28
C CYS A 123 0.30 5.38 8.38
N GLN A 124 0.51 6.69 8.17
CA GLN A 124 1.84 7.31 8.29
C GLN A 124 2.46 7.14 9.68
N LYS A 125 1.66 7.17 10.75
CA LYS A 125 2.17 6.96 12.12
C LYS A 125 2.64 5.52 12.36
N LEU A 126 2.01 4.54 11.71
CA LEU A 126 2.36 3.12 11.86
C LEU A 126 3.53 2.73 10.96
N GLN A 127 3.60 3.34 9.77
CA GLN A 127 4.68 3.15 8.81
C GLN A 127 5.15 4.53 8.32
N PRO A 128 6.11 5.16 9.02
CA PRO A 128 6.70 6.43 8.60
C PRO A 128 7.40 6.30 7.25
N GLY A 129 7.32 7.35 6.42
CA GLY A 129 7.90 7.35 5.08
C GLY A 129 7.00 6.74 3.99
N HIS A 130 5.72 6.49 4.29
CA HIS A 130 4.78 5.89 3.34
C HIS A 130 4.32 6.94 2.29
N LEU A 131 5.13 7.13 1.25
CA LEU A 131 4.93 8.15 0.22
C LEU A 131 3.58 8.02 -0.51
N SER A 132 3.18 6.80 -0.87
CA SER A 132 1.88 6.53 -1.50
C SER A 132 0.68 6.94 -0.63
N ALA A 133 0.72 6.71 0.68
CA ALA A 133 -0.33 7.16 1.59
C ALA A 133 -0.38 8.69 1.72
N ALA A 134 0.75 9.37 1.62
CA ALA A 134 0.81 10.82 1.58
C ALA A 134 0.27 11.39 0.27
N LEU A 135 0.54 10.73 -0.86
CA LEU A 135 -0.03 11.05 -2.17
C LEU A 135 -1.55 10.91 -2.15
N ASP A 136 -2.06 9.75 -1.71
CA ASP A 136 -3.49 9.49 -1.66
C ASP A 136 -4.20 10.44 -0.68
N LEU A 137 -3.55 10.83 0.42
CA LEU A 137 -4.06 11.89 1.30
C LEU A 137 -4.14 13.26 0.60
N ALA A 138 -3.14 13.61 -0.19
CA ALA A 138 -3.12 14.86 -0.95
C ALA A 138 -4.25 14.89 -1.97
N GLU A 139 -4.42 13.84 -2.77
CA GLU A 139 -5.46 13.75 -3.80
C GLU A 139 -6.88 13.68 -3.22
N GLN A 140 -7.09 12.80 -2.24
CA GLN A 140 -8.43 12.52 -1.73
C GLN A 140 -8.94 13.60 -0.76
N CYS A 141 -8.03 14.25 -0.03
CA CYS A 141 -8.37 15.20 1.03
C CYS A 141 -7.85 16.62 0.80
N GLY A 142 -7.04 16.87 -0.24
CA GLY A 142 -6.41 18.18 -0.49
C GLY A 142 -5.32 18.53 0.52
N TYR A 143 -4.73 17.56 1.20
CA TYR A 143 -3.71 17.80 2.23
C TYR A 143 -2.31 17.41 1.74
N ASN A 144 -1.65 18.35 1.05
CA ASN A 144 -0.34 18.14 0.42
C ASN A 144 0.87 18.31 1.36
N LYS A 145 0.71 18.92 2.54
CA LYS A 145 1.83 19.20 3.48
C LYS A 145 2.66 17.98 3.88
N LEU A 146 2.04 16.80 3.96
CA LEU A 146 2.77 15.57 4.26
C LEU A 146 3.55 15.09 3.03
N LEU A 147 2.93 15.14 1.86
CA LEU A 147 3.56 14.75 0.59
C LEU A 147 4.77 15.64 0.29
N SER A 148 4.65 16.95 0.45
CA SER A 148 5.76 17.90 0.23
C SER A 148 6.93 17.67 1.17
N LYS A 149 6.69 17.16 2.38
CA LYS A 149 7.74 16.79 3.33
C LYS A 149 8.43 15.48 2.97
N LEU A 150 7.70 14.51 2.40
CA LEU A 150 8.23 13.19 2.07
C LEU A 150 8.88 13.13 0.68
N TYR A 151 8.42 13.94 -0.27
CA TYR A 151 8.94 13.95 -1.64
C TYR A 151 10.48 14.08 -1.71
N PRO A 152 11.13 15.02 -0.99
CA PRO A 152 12.60 15.15 -1.04
C PRO A 152 13.36 13.91 -0.54
N LEU A 153 12.71 13.03 0.24
CA LEU A 153 13.32 11.81 0.77
C LEU A 153 13.21 10.63 -0.20
N ALA A 154 12.40 10.73 -1.25
CA ALA A 154 12.15 9.63 -2.18
C ALA A 154 13.28 9.43 -3.21
N GLY A 155 14.17 10.41 -3.35
CA GLY A 155 15.24 10.38 -4.35
C GLY A 155 14.72 10.58 -5.79
N PRO A 156 15.51 10.21 -6.81
CA PRO A 156 15.15 10.40 -8.21
C PRO A 156 14.02 9.46 -8.66
N VAL A 157 13.36 9.83 -9.76
CA VAL A 157 12.39 8.97 -10.44
C VAL A 157 13.06 7.68 -10.93
N ILE A 158 12.35 6.56 -10.78
CA ILE A 158 12.81 5.22 -11.17
C ILE A 158 11.82 4.63 -12.17
N SER A 159 12.30 4.00 -13.23
CA SER A 159 11.46 3.21 -14.13
C SER A 159 11.45 1.75 -13.72
N LYS A 160 10.27 1.24 -13.36
CA LYS A 160 10.06 -0.16 -12.95
C LYS A 160 8.83 -0.72 -13.65
N ASN A 161 9.02 -1.80 -14.40
CA ASN A 161 7.96 -2.51 -15.13
C ASN A 161 7.11 -1.59 -16.05
N GLY A 162 7.73 -0.61 -16.69
CA GLY A 162 7.06 0.35 -17.57
C GLY A 162 6.36 1.50 -16.85
N SER A 163 6.46 1.60 -15.53
CA SER A 163 5.91 2.69 -14.71
C SER A 163 7.02 3.54 -14.09
N TYR A 164 6.76 4.84 -13.91
CA TYR A 164 7.66 5.78 -13.26
C TYR A 164 7.25 5.96 -11.80
N ILE A 165 8.15 5.62 -10.89
CA ILE A 165 7.86 5.59 -9.46
C ILE A 165 8.87 6.39 -8.65
N LEU A 166 8.40 6.88 -7.50
CA LEU A 166 9.19 7.44 -6.41
C LEU A 166 9.05 6.52 -5.21
N GLU A 167 10.16 6.20 -4.55
CA GLU A 167 10.16 5.23 -3.46
C GLU A 167 11.13 5.67 -2.38
N ILE A 168 10.67 5.74 -1.13
CA ILE A 168 11.58 5.81 0.02
C ILE A 168 12.02 4.38 0.33
N GLU A 169 13.29 4.16 0.63
CA GLU A 169 13.84 2.82 0.83
C GLU A 169 13.00 1.96 1.80
N GLY A 170 12.59 0.77 1.36
CA GLY A 170 11.76 -0.15 2.13
C GLY A 170 10.30 0.26 2.29
N MET A 171 9.85 1.34 1.63
CA MET A 171 8.48 1.85 1.72
C MET A 171 7.70 1.67 0.42
N PRO A 172 6.35 1.62 0.48
CA PRO A 172 5.55 1.47 -0.72
C PRO A 172 5.73 2.65 -1.68
N ALA A 173 6.13 2.34 -2.92
CA ALA A 173 6.35 3.31 -3.98
C ALA A 173 5.07 4.09 -4.32
N ALA A 174 5.25 5.33 -4.77
CA ALA A 174 4.20 6.20 -5.31
C ALA A 174 4.46 6.45 -6.80
N ASP A 175 3.40 6.69 -7.56
CA ASP A 175 3.50 7.07 -8.97
C ASP A 175 4.09 8.49 -9.08
N ALA A 176 5.19 8.62 -9.82
CA ALA A 176 5.92 9.88 -9.93
C ALA A 176 5.06 10.99 -10.55
N LYS A 177 4.31 10.68 -11.62
CA LYS A 177 3.48 11.67 -12.32
C LYS A 177 2.38 12.18 -11.40
N ARG A 178 1.73 11.29 -10.65
CA ARG A 178 0.70 11.67 -9.66
C ARG A 178 1.27 12.56 -8.55
N VAL A 179 2.49 12.28 -8.09
CA VAL A 179 3.18 13.15 -7.12
C VAL A 179 3.44 14.55 -7.72
N GLY A 180 3.89 14.61 -8.98
CA GLY A 180 4.06 15.86 -9.72
C GLY A 180 2.78 16.69 -9.75
N VAL A 181 1.68 16.11 -10.22
CA VAL A 181 0.36 16.79 -10.29
C VAL A 181 -0.13 17.25 -8.90
N ALA A 182 0.08 16.43 -7.85
CA ALA A 182 -0.39 16.75 -6.51
C ALA A 182 0.39 17.88 -5.83
N LEU A 183 1.67 18.07 -6.18
CA LEU A 183 2.53 19.14 -5.64
C LEU A 183 2.56 20.37 -6.55
N GLY A 184 2.46 20.17 -7.85
CA GLY A 184 2.48 21.21 -8.89
C GLY A 184 3.80 21.97 -9.01
N GLY A 185 3.82 22.92 -9.95
CA GLY A 185 4.90 23.88 -10.11
C GLY A 185 6.23 23.25 -10.51
N GLU A 186 7.31 23.65 -9.83
CA GLU A 186 8.67 23.18 -10.16
C GLU A 186 8.83 21.66 -9.96
N VAL A 187 8.12 21.06 -9.00
CA VAL A 187 8.18 19.62 -8.73
C VAL A 187 7.63 18.81 -9.91
N GLU A 188 6.52 19.27 -10.49
CA GLU A 188 5.93 18.62 -11.67
C GLU A 188 6.88 18.70 -12.87
N SER A 189 7.44 19.87 -13.14
CA SER A 189 8.40 20.07 -14.23
C SER A 189 9.69 19.25 -14.05
N ASP A 190 10.21 19.15 -12.83
CA ASP A 190 11.38 18.33 -12.51
C ASP A 190 11.13 16.84 -12.76
N ILE A 191 9.99 16.33 -12.29
CA ILE A 191 9.59 14.93 -12.52
C ILE A 191 9.43 14.65 -14.01
N GLU A 192 8.79 15.55 -14.77
CA GLU A 192 8.65 15.39 -16.22
C GLU A 192 9.99 15.36 -16.95
N LYS A 193 10.94 16.22 -16.55
CA LYS A 193 12.30 16.21 -17.09
C LYS A 193 13.03 14.90 -16.80
N GLN A 194 12.95 14.39 -15.55
CA GLN A 194 13.55 13.11 -15.18
C GLN A 194 12.94 11.94 -15.97
N ILE A 195 11.62 11.95 -16.16
CA ILE A 195 10.92 10.94 -16.99
C ILE A 195 11.41 11.02 -18.45
N ALA A 196 11.52 12.22 -19.01
CA ALA A 196 12.01 12.42 -20.38
C ALA A 196 13.47 11.93 -20.54
N ALA A 197 14.34 12.22 -19.57
CA ALA A 197 15.73 11.75 -19.56
C ALA A 197 15.85 10.22 -19.46
N ILE A 198 14.95 9.57 -18.71
CA ILE A 198 14.87 8.11 -18.67
C ILE A 198 14.38 7.56 -20.03
N MET A 199 13.41 8.23 -20.67
CA MET A 199 12.88 7.81 -21.97
C MET A 199 13.89 7.99 -23.11
N SER A 200 14.71 9.04 -23.08
CA SER A 200 15.79 9.29 -24.06
C SER A 200 16.99 8.37 -23.87
N GLY A 201 17.06 7.65 -22.74
CA GLY A 201 18.21 6.82 -22.36
C GLY A 201 19.39 7.62 -21.81
N GLU A 202 19.22 8.92 -21.59
CA GLU A 202 20.22 9.81 -20.98
C GLU A 202 20.41 9.52 -19.48
N GLN A 203 19.40 8.92 -18.85
CA GLN A 203 19.45 8.47 -17.46
C GLN A 203 19.20 6.96 -17.39
N ALA A 204 20.07 6.22 -16.70
CA ALA A 204 19.85 4.79 -16.48
C ALA A 204 18.46 4.58 -15.85
N ALA A 205 17.63 3.73 -16.48
CA ALA A 205 16.26 3.47 -16.06
C ALA A 205 16.12 3.09 -14.56
N ASN A 206 17.22 2.61 -13.97
CA ASN A 206 17.39 2.45 -12.54
C ASN A 206 18.65 3.18 -12.08
N ALA A 207 18.54 4.48 -11.75
CA ALA A 207 19.64 5.23 -11.12
C ALA A 207 20.19 4.53 -9.86
N ARG A 208 19.37 3.72 -9.17
CA ARG A 208 19.80 2.85 -8.06
C ARG A 208 20.66 1.66 -8.50
N LEU A 209 20.37 1.05 -9.65
CA LEU A 209 21.25 0.02 -10.21
C LEU A 209 22.58 0.65 -10.63
N GLN A 210 22.54 1.85 -11.22
CA GLN A 210 23.78 2.55 -11.57
C GLN A 210 24.59 2.91 -10.31
N ALA A 211 23.97 3.47 -9.27
CA ALA A 211 24.67 3.78 -8.01
C ALA A 211 25.21 2.52 -7.30
N ALA A 212 24.48 1.40 -7.36
CA ALA A 212 24.95 0.11 -6.86
C ALA A 212 26.12 -0.44 -7.68
N VAL A 213 26.07 -0.30 -9.01
CA VAL A 213 27.16 -0.66 -9.92
C VAL A 213 28.39 0.22 -9.67
N ASP A 214 28.21 1.52 -9.52
CA ASP A 214 29.30 2.46 -9.22
C ASP A 214 29.93 2.19 -7.84
N SER A 215 29.14 1.73 -6.86
CA SER A 215 29.65 1.29 -5.55
C SER A 215 30.40 -0.05 -5.58
N LEU A 216 30.20 -0.84 -6.65
CA LEU A 216 30.83 -2.14 -6.86
C LEU A 216 32.14 -2.04 -7.64
N ILE A 217 32.51 -0.87 -8.19
CA ILE A 217 33.79 -0.65 -8.85
C ILE A 217 34.84 -0.35 -7.76
N PRO A 218 35.80 -1.24 -7.50
CA PRO A 218 36.83 -0.98 -6.51
C PRO A 218 37.70 0.18 -6.97
N THR A 219 37.78 1.25 -6.16
CA THR A 219 38.78 2.31 -6.29
C THR A 219 40.15 1.78 -5.86
N HIS A 220 40.72 0.83 -6.60
CA HIS A 220 42.11 0.43 -6.42
C HIS A 220 42.95 0.95 -7.58
N ASP A 221 43.68 2.02 -7.28
CA ASP A 221 44.81 2.51 -8.07
C ASP A 221 45.90 1.42 -8.04
N TYR A 222 46.04 0.64 -9.12
CA TYR A 222 47.04 -0.44 -9.24
C TYR A 222 48.43 0.06 -9.65
N HIS A 223 48.84 1.25 -9.19
CA HIS A 223 50.15 1.83 -9.52
C HIS A 223 50.99 2.17 -8.28
N THR A 224 51.20 1.20 -7.39
CA THR A 224 52.26 1.28 -6.37
C THR A 224 52.88 -0.08 -6.06
N TYR A 225 53.38 -0.79 -7.09
CA TYR A 225 54.45 -1.76 -6.90
C TYR A 225 55.47 -1.67 -8.04
N SER A 226 56.22 -0.57 -8.03
CA SER A 226 57.54 -0.52 -8.65
C SER A 226 58.45 0.24 -7.69
N THR A 227 59.16 -0.50 -6.84
CA THR A 227 60.54 -0.29 -6.38
C THR A 227 60.82 -1.18 -5.17
N ASN A 228 61.48 -2.32 -5.38
CA ASN A 228 62.77 -2.67 -4.79
C ASN A 228 63.15 -4.11 -5.14
#